data_AF-A0AAU0MCL8-F1
#
_entry.id   AF-A0AAU0MCL8-F1
#
_cell.length_a   1.000
_cell.length_b   1.000
_cell.length_c   1.000
_cell.angle_alpha   90.00
_cell.angle_beta   90.00
_cell.angle_gamma   90.00
#
_symmetry.space_group_name_H-M   'P 1'
#
loop_
_entity.id
_entity.type
_entity.pdbx_description
1 polymer ?
#
loop_
_entity_poly.entity_id
_entity_poly.type
_entity_poly.pdbx_seq_one_letter_code
_entity_poly.pdbx_strand_id
1 'polypeptide(L)'
;MTAPQQPSTPLSGSTGLPPAAPFGADSAAAPGPGEVPADRRGGPADRPPTPPGAEQTPPWFRPPGAPRPPAPGPTPPAGPRRATTAPSRRRLPIVLVGAVVALVLIGGAAFFSWRYLEGQRYDARLAADRAAAREVAEAYLGALRDAKAAAALDTAAERPGNASLLTDETLRAARDKGGVTGIRVGEATIAQDRARRVIGDAGTVEVHYQVAGQAVDVALPVSRVGSHWKLSAVTSRVDLGAGSPPRTVFGTVPDTTIVDLFPGSYRIATTSTFVTLAEPDLIVTAPDPLGAAAQHWTGGEPGLSTQARSAITDAAHDSLSACLGQRSLTPAGCPIAITTGSAITVRPDTIRYTLLDDPWPGAEVTFDAASGGATGKVTLHYRLEAAATSGNVEGVVRQDYSYDAHFTADLQGSTPVITWK
;
A
#
# COMPACT_ATOMS: atom_id res chain seq x y z
N MET A 1 -76.02 -38.82 0.83
CA MET A 1 -74.71 -39.43 1.12
C MET A 1 -73.65 -38.38 0.83
N THR A 2 -72.67 -38.06 1.67
CA THR A 2 -72.58 -38.12 3.15
C THR A 2 -71.64 -36.96 3.54
N ALA A 3 -71.96 -36.19 4.59
CA ALA A 3 -71.21 -34.97 4.93
C ALA A 3 -69.84 -35.28 5.58
N PRO A 4 -68.82 -34.41 5.41
CA PRO A 4 -67.52 -34.57 6.06
C PRO A 4 -67.60 -34.29 7.56
N GLN A 5 -66.77 -34.97 8.36
CA GLN A 5 -66.59 -34.69 9.79
C GLN A 5 -65.31 -33.88 10.01
N GLN A 6 -65.38 -32.89 10.91
CA GLN A 6 -64.21 -32.14 11.39
C GLN A 6 -63.56 -32.87 12.58
N PRO A 7 -62.22 -32.97 12.64
CA PRO A 7 -61.53 -33.35 13.87
C PRO A 7 -61.60 -32.22 14.91
N SER A 8 -61.65 -32.58 16.19
CA SER A 8 -61.92 -31.65 17.30
C SER A 8 -60.64 -31.04 17.92
N THR A 9 -60.74 -29.79 18.39
CA THR A 9 -59.68 -29.10 19.15
C THR A 9 -59.66 -29.54 20.63
N PRO A 10 -58.51 -29.96 21.19
CA PRO A 10 -58.34 -30.08 22.65
C PRO A 10 -58.11 -28.71 23.32
N LEU A 11 -58.33 -28.64 24.64
CA LEU A 11 -58.37 -27.39 25.41
C LEU A 11 -56.99 -26.87 25.84
N SER A 12 -56.91 -25.55 26.02
CA SER A 12 -55.84 -24.88 26.79
C SER A 12 -56.05 -25.06 28.30
N GLY A 13 -54.98 -25.28 29.09
CA GLY A 13 -55.03 -25.01 30.53
C GLY A 13 -54.06 -25.77 31.43
N SER A 14 -52.92 -25.15 31.77
CA SER A 14 -52.25 -25.32 33.08
C SER A 14 -51.24 -24.19 33.32
N THR A 15 -51.37 -23.45 34.42
CA THR A 15 -50.46 -22.37 34.82
C THR A 15 -49.58 -22.77 36.01
N GLY A 16 -48.32 -22.35 36.01
CA GLY A 16 -47.33 -22.55 37.08
C GLY A 16 -45.99 -23.02 36.52
N LEU A 17 -44.82 -22.65 37.06
CA LEU A 17 -44.49 -21.72 38.15
C LEU A 17 -43.18 -20.98 37.77
N PRO A 18 -42.95 -19.72 38.21
CA PRO A 18 -41.66 -19.06 38.01
C PRO A 18 -40.58 -19.65 38.95
N PRO A 19 -39.30 -19.70 38.53
CA PRO A 19 -38.20 -20.15 39.38
C PRO A 19 -37.94 -19.16 40.54
N ALA A 20 -37.51 -19.69 41.69
CA ALA A 20 -37.25 -18.89 42.89
C ALA A 20 -35.90 -18.15 42.81
N ALA A 21 -35.88 -16.89 43.25
CA ALA A 21 -34.65 -16.13 43.49
C ALA A 21 -34.11 -16.40 44.92
N PRO A 22 -32.78 -16.39 45.14
CA PRO A 22 -32.21 -16.51 46.47
C PRO A 22 -32.40 -15.22 47.29
N PHE A 23 -32.69 -15.38 48.58
CA PHE A 23 -32.76 -14.28 49.55
C PHE A 23 -31.38 -14.01 50.19
N GLY A 24 -31.10 -12.74 50.52
CA GLY A 24 -30.11 -12.39 51.56
C GLY A 24 -28.88 -11.59 51.10
N ALA A 25 -29.06 -10.29 50.88
CA ALA A 25 -28.00 -9.28 51.00
C ALA A 25 -28.65 -7.94 51.39
N ASP A 26 -28.08 -7.22 52.36
CA ASP A 26 -28.77 -6.13 53.05
C ASP A 26 -28.75 -4.78 52.30
N SER A 27 -29.78 -3.97 52.59
CA SER A 27 -30.00 -2.65 51.98
C SER A 27 -29.00 -1.58 52.45
N ALA A 28 -28.38 -0.89 51.48
CA ALA A 28 -27.72 0.40 51.69
C ALA A 28 -28.40 1.49 50.84
N ALA A 29 -28.45 2.72 51.35
CA ALA A 29 -29.32 3.77 50.82
C ALA A 29 -28.77 4.48 49.56
N ALA A 30 -29.67 4.93 48.68
CA ALA A 30 -29.35 5.67 47.46
C ALA A 30 -29.61 7.19 47.59
N PRO A 31 -28.72 8.05 47.07
CA PRO A 31 -29.06 9.42 46.64
C PRO A 31 -29.61 9.43 45.20
N GLY A 32 -30.32 10.50 44.83
CA GLY A 32 -31.08 10.60 43.58
C GLY A 32 -30.25 10.94 42.31
N PRO A 33 -30.91 10.96 41.12
CA PRO A 33 -30.26 11.16 39.84
C PRO A 33 -29.92 12.63 39.55
N GLY A 34 -28.79 12.85 38.86
CA GLY A 34 -28.44 14.13 38.23
C GLY A 34 -28.66 14.06 36.71
N GLU A 35 -29.21 15.13 36.14
CA GLU A 35 -29.47 15.25 34.71
C GLU A 35 -28.19 15.49 33.89
N VAL A 36 -28.15 14.98 32.65
CA VAL A 36 -27.15 15.36 31.64
C VAL A 36 -27.90 15.71 30.34
N PRO A 37 -27.78 16.93 29.80
CA PRO A 37 -28.53 17.32 28.59
C PRO A 37 -28.06 16.58 27.33
N ALA A 38 -29.00 16.27 26.44
CA ALA A 38 -28.70 15.86 25.07
C ALA A 38 -28.44 17.08 24.17
N ASP A 39 -27.63 16.93 23.14
CA ASP A 39 -27.56 17.88 22.02
C ASP A 39 -27.62 17.18 20.64
N ARG A 40 -27.86 17.98 19.60
CA ARG A 40 -28.69 17.59 18.45
C ARG A 40 -27.91 17.19 17.19
N ARG A 41 -28.56 16.35 16.37
CA ARG A 41 -28.31 16.30 14.92
C ARG A 41 -29.13 17.39 14.21
N GLY A 42 -28.53 18.06 13.23
CA GLY A 42 -29.24 18.93 12.30
C GLY A 42 -28.32 19.75 11.39
N GLY A 43 -28.38 19.50 10.09
CA GLY A 43 -27.97 20.44 9.03
C GLY A 43 -29.15 20.62 8.08
N PRO A 44 -28.96 21.05 6.80
CA PRO A 44 -27.79 21.68 6.18
C PRO A 44 -28.10 23.13 5.73
N ALA A 45 -27.13 23.87 5.18
CA ALA A 45 -27.38 25.11 4.44
C ALA A 45 -26.23 25.49 3.48
N ASP A 46 -26.55 25.79 2.22
CA ASP A 46 -25.61 26.28 1.20
C ASP A 46 -25.18 27.74 1.43
N ARG A 47 -23.89 28.04 1.21
CA ARG A 47 -23.40 29.38 0.82
C ARG A 47 -22.20 29.30 -0.13
N PRO A 48 -22.08 30.22 -1.11
CA PRO A 48 -20.99 30.21 -2.09
C PRO A 48 -19.68 30.83 -1.54
N PRO A 49 -18.52 30.47 -2.10
CA PRO A 49 -17.23 31.06 -1.72
C PRO A 49 -17.00 32.42 -2.39
N THR A 50 -16.86 33.48 -1.59
CA THR A 50 -16.24 34.76 -1.98
C THR A 50 -14.78 34.81 -1.50
N PRO A 51 -13.82 35.37 -2.27
CA PRO A 51 -12.40 35.26 -1.96
C PRO A 51 -11.90 36.34 -0.97
N PRO A 52 -11.17 35.96 0.10
CA PRO A 52 -10.27 36.85 0.83
C PRO A 52 -8.96 37.07 0.06
N GLY A 53 -8.30 38.19 0.30
CA GLY A 53 -7.06 38.59 -0.38
C GLY A 53 -5.77 38.02 0.23
N ALA A 54 -4.64 38.34 -0.41
CA ALA A 54 -3.31 37.87 -0.05
C ALA A 54 -2.90 38.20 1.40
N GLU A 55 -2.27 37.24 2.09
CA GLU A 55 -1.74 37.44 3.44
C GLU A 55 -0.28 36.99 3.60
N GLN A 56 0.59 37.99 3.80
CA GLN A 56 1.80 38.01 4.65
C GLN A 56 2.95 37.01 4.43
N THR A 57 3.99 37.46 3.74
CA THR A 57 5.38 36.94 3.88
C THR A 57 6.11 37.58 5.08
N PRO A 58 6.99 36.84 5.80
CA PRO A 58 7.66 37.34 7.01
C PRO A 58 8.75 38.40 6.75
N PRO A 59 9.11 39.25 7.74
CA PRO A 59 9.56 40.62 7.46
C PRO A 59 11.07 40.90 7.60
N TRP A 60 11.96 40.04 7.09
CA TRP A 60 13.43 40.22 7.27
C TRP A 60 14.28 40.03 6.00
N PHE A 61 14.19 40.95 5.03
CA PHE A 61 15.36 41.40 4.24
C PHE A 61 15.06 42.76 3.55
N ARG A 62 16.00 43.71 3.61
CA ARG A 62 15.85 45.06 3.01
C ARG A 62 17.12 45.48 2.27
N PRO A 63 17.14 45.45 0.92
CA PRO A 63 18.23 46.04 0.15
C PRO A 63 18.19 47.58 0.21
N PRO A 64 19.33 48.29 0.23
CA PRO A 64 19.37 49.75 0.19
C PRO A 64 18.95 50.30 -1.19
N GLY A 65 18.29 51.47 -1.19
CA GLY A 65 17.69 52.06 -2.40
C GLY A 65 18.66 52.84 -3.29
N ALA A 66 18.34 52.91 -4.59
CA ALA A 66 19.08 53.71 -5.57
C ALA A 66 18.70 55.21 -5.51
N PRO A 67 19.65 56.14 -5.72
CA PRO A 67 19.39 57.58 -5.72
C PRO A 67 18.69 58.07 -7.00
N ARG A 68 17.88 59.12 -6.87
CA ARG A 68 17.19 59.81 -7.98
C ARG A 68 18.12 60.83 -8.69
N PRO A 69 17.87 61.14 -9.98
CA PRO A 69 18.58 62.21 -10.69
C PRO A 69 18.05 63.62 -10.36
N PRO A 70 18.92 64.65 -10.29
CA PRO A 70 18.54 66.05 -10.30
C PRO A 70 18.59 66.68 -11.71
N ALA A 71 18.00 67.87 -11.86
CA ALA A 71 18.04 68.74 -13.04
C ALA A 71 18.10 70.23 -12.58
N PRO A 72 18.08 71.26 -13.46
CA PRO A 72 19.16 71.59 -14.40
C PRO A 72 19.64 73.08 -14.34
N GLY A 73 20.79 73.38 -14.98
CA GLY A 73 21.31 74.75 -15.26
C GLY A 73 22.53 75.17 -14.43
N PRO A 74 23.22 76.31 -14.72
CA PRO A 74 23.03 77.27 -15.83
C PRO A 74 24.30 77.50 -16.72
N THR A 75 24.23 78.45 -17.67
CA THR A 75 25.29 78.94 -18.60
C THR A 75 25.83 80.34 -18.20
N PRO A 76 26.86 80.97 -18.85
CA PRO A 76 27.72 80.59 -19.99
C PRO A 76 29.20 80.37 -19.55
N PRO A 77 30.29 81.16 -19.82
CA PRO A 77 30.55 82.38 -20.62
C PRO A 77 31.16 82.08 -22.03
N ALA A 78 32.17 82.84 -22.52
CA ALA A 78 32.66 82.75 -23.93
C ALA A 78 34.14 83.16 -24.19
N GLY A 79 34.72 82.61 -25.29
CA GLY A 79 35.87 83.15 -26.04
C GLY A 79 37.25 82.50 -25.78
N PRO A 80 38.28 82.72 -26.64
CA PRO A 80 38.31 83.53 -27.88
C PRO A 80 38.61 82.74 -29.19
N ARG A 81 38.69 83.44 -30.33
CA ARG A 81 38.97 82.88 -31.69
C ARG A 81 40.46 82.86 -32.05
N ARG A 82 40.89 81.88 -32.87
CA ARG A 82 41.96 81.90 -33.91
C ARG A 82 42.11 80.47 -34.48
N ALA A 83 42.61 80.20 -35.69
CA ALA A 83 42.61 80.96 -36.95
C ALA A 83 42.81 79.95 -38.12
N THR A 84 42.48 80.36 -39.35
CA THR A 84 42.59 79.51 -40.55
C THR A 84 44.02 79.23 -40.98
N THR A 85 44.36 77.98 -41.32
CA THR A 85 45.39 77.70 -42.33
C THR A 85 45.18 76.34 -43.02
N ALA A 86 44.89 76.37 -44.32
CA ALA A 86 45.24 75.31 -45.25
C ALA A 86 46.44 75.84 -46.07
N PRO A 87 47.43 75.01 -46.43
CA PRO A 87 47.30 74.13 -47.60
C PRO A 87 47.96 72.74 -47.34
N SER A 88 48.22 71.83 -48.29
CA SER A 88 48.14 71.84 -49.76
C SER A 88 47.80 70.44 -50.31
N ARG A 89 47.46 70.33 -51.61
CA ARG A 89 47.35 69.03 -52.29
C ARG A 89 48.73 68.37 -52.41
N ARG A 90 48.87 67.15 -51.86
CA ARG A 90 49.80 66.14 -52.40
C ARG A 90 49.04 64.88 -52.82
N ARG A 91 49.59 64.14 -53.78
CA ARG A 91 48.92 63.03 -54.48
C ARG A 91 49.06 61.72 -53.71
N LEU A 92 48.19 60.77 -54.07
CA LEU A 92 48.10 59.38 -53.61
C LEU A 92 49.46 58.62 -53.63
N PRO A 93 49.64 57.53 -52.84
CA PRO A 93 48.86 56.30 -53.06
C PRO A 93 48.13 55.73 -51.83
N ILE A 94 46.98 55.10 -52.10
CA ILE A 94 46.29 54.19 -51.19
C ILE A 94 47.05 52.86 -51.21
N VAL A 95 47.56 52.43 -50.07
CA VAL A 95 48.09 51.05 -49.88
C VAL A 95 47.62 50.48 -48.52
N LEU A 96 47.65 51.28 -47.45
CA LEU A 96 47.48 50.77 -46.08
C LEU A 96 46.03 50.53 -45.61
N VAL A 97 45.02 50.81 -46.44
CA VAL A 97 43.59 50.59 -46.08
C VAL A 97 43.12 49.17 -46.46
N GLY A 98 43.60 48.63 -47.58
CA GLY A 98 43.20 47.31 -48.06
C GLY A 98 43.60 46.18 -47.10
N ALA A 99 44.77 46.28 -46.47
CA ALA A 99 45.25 45.30 -45.50
C ALA A 99 44.34 45.19 -44.26
N VAL A 100 43.80 46.31 -43.75
CA VAL A 100 42.91 46.31 -42.58
C VAL A 100 41.55 45.70 -42.95
N VAL A 101 40.99 46.05 -44.11
CA VAL A 101 39.72 45.45 -44.59
C VAL A 101 39.89 43.95 -44.85
N ALA A 102 41.00 43.52 -45.44
CA ALA A 102 41.30 42.11 -45.63
C ALA A 102 41.44 41.36 -44.29
N LEU A 103 42.13 41.93 -43.29
CA LEU A 103 42.25 41.33 -41.95
C LEU A 103 40.90 41.28 -41.22
N VAL A 104 40.02 42.28 -41.38
CA VAL A 104 38.67 42.27 -40.80
C VAL A 104 37.78 41.22 -41.49
N LEU A 105 37.90 41.04 -42.81
CA LEU A 105 37.14 40.00 -43.53
C LEU A 105 37.66 38.59 -43.24
N ILE A 106 38.98 38.38 -43.16
CA ILE A 106 39.60 37.10 -42.79
C ILE A 106 39.32 36.78 -41.32
N GLY A 107 39.48 37.74 -40.41
CA GLY A 107 39.14 37.59 -38.99
C GLY A 107 37.65 37.37 -38.76
N GLY A 108 36.80 38.06 -39.54
CA GLY A 108 35.35 37.84 -39.54
C GLY A 108 34.97 36.44 -40.04
N ALA A 109 35.55 35.98 -41.15
CA ALA A 109 35.34 34.64 -41.67
C ALA A 109 35.87 33.54 -40.71
N ALA A 110 37.02 33.77 -40.08
CA ALA A 110 37.56 32.88 -39.04
C ALA A 110 36.66 32.84 -37.80
N PHE A 111 36.14 33.98 -37.35
CA PHE A 111 35.21 34.05 -36.22
C PHE A 111 33.86 33.40 -36.54
N PHE A 112 33.28 33.64 -37.73
CA PHE A 112 32.03 33.00 -38.15
C PHE A 112 32.19 31.49 -38.34
N SER A 113 33.26 31.02 -38.99
CA SER A 113 33.53 29.60 -39.13
C SER A 113 33.82 28.92 -37.79
N TRP A 114 34.55 29.57 -36.87
CA TRP A 114 34.67 29.10 -35.49
C TRP A 114 33.31 29.00 -34.80
N ARG A 115 32.50 30.07 -34.81
CA ARG A 115 31.16 30.09 -34.17
C ARG A 115 30.20 29.04 -34.74
N TYR A 116 30.36 28.70 -36.02
CA TYR A 116 29.62 27.66 -36.73
C TYR A 116 30.08 26.25 -36.34
N LEU A 117 31.41 25.97 -36.36
CA LEU A 117 32.00 24.73 -35.86
C LEU A 117 31.66 24.47 -34.39
N GLU A 118 31.71 25.51 -33.56
CA GLU A 118 31.29 25.47 -32.16
C GLU A 118 29.77 25.26 -31.99
N GLY A 119 28.98 25.50 -33.05
CA GLY A 119 27.54 25.19 -33.11
C GLY A 119 27.33 23.72 -33.42
N GLN A 120 27.92 23.24 -34.52
CA GLN A 120 27.90 21.82 -34.90
C GLN A 120 28.41 20.91 -33.76
N ARG A 121 29.47 21.30 -33.04
CA ARG A 121 29.96 20.58 -31.85
C ARG A 121 28.97 20.56 -30.69
N TYR A 122 28.12 21.57 -30.53
CA TYR A 122 27.07 21.59 -29.51
C TYR A 122 25.91 20.68 -29.94
N ASP A 123 25.40 20.86 -31.15
CA ASP A 123 24.28 20.10 -31.68
C ASP A 123 24.60 18.59 -31.78
N ALA A 124 25.83 18.22 -32.18
CA ALA A 124 26.29 16.83 -32.24
C ALA A 124 26.41 16.18 -30.84
N ARG A 125 26.92 16.90 -29.83
CA ARG A 125 26.97 16.40 -28.44
C ARG A 125 25.56 16.24 -27.88
N LEU A 126 24.68 17.21 -28.13
CA LEU A 126 23.28 17.16 -27.72
C LEU A 126 22.51 16.01 -28.39
N ALA A 127 22.80 15.69 -29.65
CA ALA A 127 22.24 14.52 -30.34
C ALA A 127 22.79 13.20 -29.77
N ALA A 128 24.08 13.12 -29.46
CA ALA A 128 24.68 11.96 -28.82
C ALA A 128 24.13 11.71 -27.41
N ASP A 129 23.94 12.77 -26.61
CA ASP A 129 23.30 12.68 -25.28
C ASP A 129 21.83 12.23 -25.37
N ARG A 130 21.07 12.69 -26.39
CA ARG A 130 19.72 12.15 -26.65
C ARG A 130 19.75 10.67 -26.98
N ALA A 131 20.65 10.24 -27.85
CA ALA A 131 20.78 8.84 -28.25
C ALA A 131 21.15 7.94 -27.05
N ALA A 132 22.11 8.36 -26.23
CA ALA A 132 22.52 7.60 -25.04
C ALA A 132 21.45 7.56 -23.93
N ALA A 133 20.69 8.65 -23.74
CA ALA A 133 19.54 8.66 -22.84
C ALA A 133 18.41 7.73 -23.33
N ARG A 134 18.15 7.72 -24.64
CA ARG A 134 17.21 6.80 -25.28
C ARG A 134 17.67 5.34 -25.15
N GLU A 135 18.95 5.07 -25.37
CA GLU A 135 19.56 3.73 -25.27
C GLU A 135 19.39 3.12 -23.88
N VAL A 136 19.57 3.89 -22.79
CA VAL A 136 19.37 3.35 -21.43
C VAL A 136 17.90 3.02 -21.13
N ALA A 137 16.94 3.75 -21.70
CA ALA A 137 15.52 3.41 -21.61
C ALA A 137 15.16 2.16 -22.44
N GLU A 138 15.72 2.00 -23.64
CA GLU A 138 15.58 0.79 -24.46
C GLU A 138 16.21 -0.44 -23.77
N ALA A 139 17.37 -0.29 -23.14
CA ALA A 139 18.05 -1.34 -22.37
C ALA A 139 17.23 -1.76 -21.13
N TYR A 140 16.68 -0.81 -20.38
CA TYR A 140 15.84 -1.05 -19.22
C TYR A 140 14.57 -1.84 -19.58
N LEU A 141 13.76 -1.33 -20.51
CA LEU A 141 12.51 -2.00 -20.90
C LEU A 141 12.78 -3.35 -21.59
N GLY A 142 13.89 -3.47 -22.32
CA GLY A 142 14.40 -4.75 -22.83
C GLY A 142 14.75 -5.75 -21.73
N ALA A 143 15.41 -5.31 -20.66
CA ALA A 143 15.74 -6.15 -19.50
C ALA A 143 14.50 -6.62 -18.73
N LEU A 144 13.46 -5.78 -18.62
CA LEU A 144 12.16 -6.17 -18.03
C LEU A 144 11.47 -7.27 -18.86
N ARG A 145 11.33 -7.05 -20.18
CA ARG A 145 10.76 -8.03 -21.12
C ARG A 145 11.51 -9.37 -21.09
N ASP A 146 12.83 -9.31 -21.04
CA ASP A 146 13.71 -10.50 -21.03
C ASP A 146 13.79 -11.19 -19.66
N ALA A 147 13.19 -10.61 -18.61
CA ALA A 147 13.28 -11.03 -17.21
C ALA A 147 14.71 -11.12 -16.64
N LYS A 148 15.49 -10.04 -16.83
CA LYS A 148 16.88 -9.85 -16.38
C LYS A 148 16.96 -8.70 -15.36
N ALA A 149 16.62 -8.97 -14.10
CA ALA A 149 16.58 -7.96 -13.04
C ALA A 149 17.94 -7.29 -12.83
N ALA A 150 19.04 -8.05 -12.85
CA ALA A 150 20.39 -7.49 -12.69
C ALA A 150 20.76 -6.48 -13.81
N ALA A 151 20.29 -6.70 -15.04
CA ALA A 151 20.49 -5.77 -16.15
C ALA A 151 19.60 -4.52 -16.03
N ALA A 152 18.35 -4.68 -15.56
CA ALA A 152 17.48 -3.54 -15.25
C ALA A 152 18.08 -2.68 -14.11
N LEU A 153 18.61 -3.29 -13.06
CA LEU A 153 19.27 -2.59 -11.95
C LEU A 153 20.53 -1.83 -12.37
N ASP A 154 21.28 -2.29 -13.37
CA ASP A 154 22.44 -1.50 -13.86
C ASP A 154 21.99 -0.19 -14.51
N THR A 155 20.81 -0.14 -15.15
CA THR A 155 20.33 1.11 -15.78
C THR A 155 20.00 2.23 -14.78
N ALA A 156 19.95 1.94 -13.48
CA ALA A 156 19.60 2.89 -12.43
C ALA A 156 20.74 3.88 -12.09
N ALA A 157 20.37 5.11 -11.75
CA ALA A 157 21.30 6.14 -11.25
C ALA A 157 21.66 5.91 -9.76
N GLU A 158 20.69 5.42 -8.99
CA GLU A 158 20.81 5.01 -7.60
C GLU A 158 20.07 3.67 -7.43
N ARG A 159 20.56 2.78 -6.55
CA ARG A 159 19.95 1.46 -6.38
C ARG A 159 18.76 1.50 -5.41
N PRO A 160 17.67 0.75 -5.68
CA PRO A 160 16.57 0.58 -4.73
C PRO A 160 17.05 0.01 -3.39
N GLY A 161 16.33 0.32 -2.31
CA GLY A 161 16.74 0.00 -0.95
C GLY A 161 16.37 -1.42 -0.52
N ASN A 162 15.24 -1.94 -0.99
CA ASN A 162 14.80 -3.30 -0.72
C ASN A 162 14.90 -4.16 -1.99
N ALA A 163 16.01 -4.88 -2.12
CA ALA A 163 16.27 -5.74 -3.27
C ALA A 163 15.68 -7.16 -3.16
N SER A 164 14.97 -7.52 -2.08
CA SER A 164 14.50 -8.89 -1.80
C SER A 164 13.65 -9.50 -2.91
N LEU A 165 12.87 -8.68 -3.62
CA LEU A 165 12.03 -9.09 -4.74
C LEU A 165 12.60 -8.71 -6.12
N LEU A 166 13.75 -8.06 -6.19
CA LEU A 166 14.35 -7.56 -7.44
C LEU A 166 15.24 -8.63 -8.10
N THR A 167 14.67 -9.81 -8.33
CA THR A 167 15.35 -11.00 -8.86
C THR A 167 14.83 -11.40 -10.23
N ASP A 168 15.67 -12.09 -11.01
CA ASP A 168 15.30 -12.69 -12.30
C ASP A 168 14.14 -13.69 -12.17
N GLU A 169 13.93 -14.28 -11.00
CA GLU A 169 12.83 -15.22 -10.73
C GLU A 169 11.50 -14.48 -10.51
N THR A 170 11.46 -13.50 -9.59
CA THR A 170 10.26 -12.69 -9.34
C THR A 170 9.86 -11.92 -10.60
N LEU A 171 10.82 -11.38 -11.35
CA LEU A 171 10.55 -10.67 -12.60
C LEU A 171 10.05 -11.61 -13.71
N ARG A 172 10.48 -12.88 -13.74
CA ARG A 172 9.96 -13.89 -14.66
C ARG A 172 8.53 -14.30 -14.31
N ALA A 173 8.24 -14.56 -13.03
CA ALA A 173 6.88 -14.82 -12.56
C ALA A 173 5.95 -13.63 -12.85
N ALA A 174 6.43 -12.40 -12.66
CA ALA A 174 5.68 -11.19 -13.00
C ALA A 174 5.44 -11.03 -14.51
N ARG A 175 6.44 -11.40 -15.34
CA ARG A 175 6.33 -11.41 -16.79
C ARG A 175 5.28 -12.41 -17.26
N ASP A 176 5.32 -13.62 -16.73
CA ASP A 176 4.48 -14.74 -17.14
C ASP A 176 3.02 -14.57 -16.66
N LYS A 177 2.79 -13.74 -15.62
CA LYS A 177 1.45 -13.26 -15.21
C LYS A 177 0.96 -12.05 -16.02
N GLY A 178 1.83 -11.12 -16.42
CA GLY A 178 1.44 -9.90 -17.14
C GLY A 178 2.55 -8.87 -17.32
N GLY A 179 3.65 -9.26 -17.96
CA GLY A 179 4.86 -8.44 -18.12
C GLY A 179 4.79 -7.24 -19.05
N VAL A 180 5.91 -6.52 -19.10
CA VAL A 180 6.16 -5.40 -20.02
C VAL A 180 6.20 -5.90 -21.48
N THR A 181 5.29 -5.39 -22.29
CA THR A 181 5.14 -5.72 -23.72
C THR A 181 4.87 -4.46 -24.56
N GLY A 182 4.83 -4.58 -25.90
CA GLY A 182 4.45 -3.46 -26.79
C GLY A 182 5.41 -2.25 -26.80
N ILE A 183 6.64 -2.43 -26.31
CA ILE A 183 7.63 -1.37 -26.07
C ILE A 183 7.91 -0.54 -27.32
N ARG A 184 7.77 0.79 -27.19
CA ARG A 184 8.23 1.81 -28.14
C ARG A 184 8.88 2.93 -27.34
N VAL A 185 10.14 3.25 -27.67
CA VAL A 185 10.87 4.37 -27.05
C VAL A 185 10.93 5.52 -28.05
N GLY A 186 10.55 6.72 -27.59
CA GLY A 186 10.56 7.96 -28.35
C GLY A 186 11.88 8.70 -28.29
N GLU A 187 11.82 10.01 -28.50
CA GLU A 187 12.99 10.89 -28.44
C GLU A 187 13.23 11.43 -27.03
N ALA A 188 14.51 11.59 -26.67
CA ALA A 188 14.91 12.10 -25.37
C ALA A 188 14.91 13.65 -25.32
N THR A 189 14.43 14.21 -24.22
CA THR A 189 14.48 15.66 -23.93
C THR A 189 15.51 15.93 -22.84
N ILE A 190 16.72 16.32 -23.25
CA ILE A 190 17.82 16.70 -22.35
C ILE A 190 17.74 18.19 -21.99
N ALA A 191 17.95 18.52 -20.72
CA ALA A 191 18.06 19.89 -20.22
C ALA A 191 19.22 20.63 -20.90
N GLN A 192 18.99 21.87 -21.33
CA GLN A 192 19.91 22.58 -22.23
C GLN A 192 19.76 24.10 -22.10
N ASP A 193 20.89 24.83 -22.13
CA ASP A 193 20.92 26.27 -22.37
C ASP A 193 21.57 26.51 -23.74
N ARG A 194 20.75 26.75 -24.76
CA ARG A 194 21.20 27.01 -26.14
C ARG A 194 21.91 28.35 -26.31
N ALA A 195 21.64 29.33 -25.44
CA ALA A 195 22.27 30.65 -25.51
C ALA A 195 23.71 30.59 -24.96
N ARG A 196 23.94 29.84 -23.88
CA ARG A 196 25.26 29.57 -23.30
C ARG A 196 25.96 28.35 -23.90
N ARG A 197 25.26 27.56 -24.73
CA ARG A 197 25.71 26.28 -25.31
C ARG A 197 26.12 25.24 -24.26
N VAL A 198 25.34 25.19 -23.18
CA VAL A 198 25.46 24.19 -22.11
C VAL A 198 24.44 23.09 -22.32
N ILE A 199 24.84 21.85 -22.07
CA ILE A 199 23.97 20.67 -21.94
C ILE A 199 24.00 20.30 -20.45
N GLY A 200 22.85 20.03 -19.87
CA GLY A 200 22.71 19.64 -18.46
C GLY A 200 22.65 18.11 -18.29
N ASP A 201 22.77 17.69 -17.03
CA ASP A 201 22.91 16.28 -16.64
C ASP A 201 21.58 15.63 -16.23
N ALA A 202 20.46 16.13 -16.77
CA ALA A 202 19.11 15.65 -16.53
C ALA A 202 18.25 15.72 -17.80
N GLY A 203 17.25 14.86 -17.90
CA GLY A 203 16.29 14.84 -19.00
C GLY A 203 15.14 13.86 -18.80
N THR A 204 14.33 13.69 -19.83
CA THR A 204 13.28 12.65 -19.91
C THR A 204 13.38 11.86 -21.21
N VAL A 205 12.82 10.65 -21.22
CA VAL A 205 12.61 9.84 -22.42
C VAL A 205 11.14 9.40 -22.47
N GLU A 206 10.42 9.81 -23.50
CA GLU A 206 9.04 9.36 -23.71
C GLU A 206 9.01 7.87 -24.08
N VAL A 207 8.21 7.07 -23.38
CA VAL A 207 8.04 5.64 -23.66
C VAL A 207 6.58 5.24 -23.65
N HIS A 208 6.27 4.26 -24.51
CA HIS A 208 4.95 3.66 -24.64
C HIS A 208 5.09 2.14 -24.54
N TYR A 209 4.41 1.50 -23.59
CA TYR A 209 4.42 0.05 -23.43
C TYR A 209 3.09 -0.44 -22.84
N GLN A 210 2.99 -1.73 -22.54
CA GLN A 210 1.86 -2.32 -21.84
C GLN A 210 2.33 -3.17 -20.65
N VAL A 211 1.57 -3.16 -19.55
CA VAL A 211 1.72 -4.07 -18.40
C VAL A 211 0.36 -4.72 -18.16
N ALA A 212 0.31 -6.05 -18.06
CA ALA A 212 -0.95 -6.82 -17.99
C ALA A 212 -2.00 -6.45 -19.08
N GLY A 213 -1.55 -5.96 -20.24
CA GLY A 213 -2.40 -5.45 -21.33
C GLY A 213 -2.92 -4.01 -21.13
N GLN A 214 -2.70 -3.37 -19.98
CA GLN A 214 -2.97 -1.95 -19.77
C GLN A 214 -1.88 -1.11 -20.46
N ALA A 215 -2.27 -0.12 -21.26
CA ALA A 215 -1.33 0.81 -21.88
C ALA A 215 -0.69 1.75 -20.83
N VAL A 216 0.61 1.99 -20.97
CA VAL A 216 1.41 2.89 -20.14
C VAL A 216 2.18 3.82 -21.05
N ASP A 217 1.85 5.11 -20.97
CA ASP A 217 2.48 6.20 -21.72
C ASP A 217 3.12 7.16 -20.69
N VAL A 218 4.45 7.16 -20.57
CA VAL A 218 5.18 7.91 -19.52
C VAL A 218 6.50 8.50 -19.99
N ALA A 219 6.88 9.62 -19.38
CA ALA A 219 8.19 10.25 -19.55
C ALA A 219 9.16 9.74 -18.48
N LEU A 220 10.06 8.81 -18.81
CA LEU A 220 11.04 8.27 -17.86
C LEU A 220 12.12 9.31 -17.55
N PRO A 221 12.33 9.70 -16.27
CA PRO A 221 13.39 10.64 -15.90
C PRO A 221 14.78 9.97 -15.99
N VAL A 222 15.72 10.66 -16.63
CA VAL A 222 17.13 10.26 -16.77
C VAL A 222 18.06 11.32 -16.19
N SER A 223 19.19 10.88 -15.67
CA SER A 223 20.28 11.74 -15.21
C SER A 223 21.64 11.20 -15.64
N ARG A 224 22.68 12.06 -15.67
CA ARG A 224 24.05 11.64 -15.97
C ARG A 224 24.78 11.29 -14.67
N VAL A 225 25.23 10.04 -14.57
CA VAL A 225 26.09 9.55 -13.49
C VAL A 225 27.49 9.33 -14.06
N GLY A 226 28.40 10.26 -13.74
CA GLY A 226 29.74 10.29 -14.34
C GLY A 226 29.67 10.50 -15.86
N SER A 227 30.18 9.53 -16.63
CA SER A 227 30.15 9.54 -18.09
C SER A 227 28.87 8.98 -18.74
N HIS A 228 27.94 8.42 -17.95
CA HIS A 228 26.84 7.60 -18.48
C HIS A 228 25.47 8.19 -18.15
N TRP A 229 24.51 8.07 -19.07
CA TRP A 229 23.10 8.28 -18.75
C TRP A 229 22.54 7.07 -18.01
N LYS A 230 21.73 7.33 -16.99
CA LYS A 230 21.06 6.34 -16.15
C LYS A 230 19.63 6.83 -15.85
N LEU A 231 18.72 5.90 -15.58
CA LEU A 231 17.35 6.20 -15.16
C LEU A 231 17.33 6.63 -13.69
N SER A 232 16.62 7.71 -13.38
CA SER A 232 16.50 8.22 -12.01
C SER A 232 15.68 7.30 -11.08
N ALA A 233 14.91 6.37 -11.65
CA ALA A 233 14.38 5.20 -10.95
C ALA A 233 14.09 4.05 -11.93
N VAL A 234 14.17 2.82 -11.43
CA VAL A 234 13.91 1.56 -12.18
C VAL A 234 12.88 0.66 -11.48
N THR A 235 12.31 1.12 -10.37
CA THR A 235 11.30 0.43 -9.57
C THR A 235 10.25 1.43 -9.11
N SER A 236 9.07 0.94 -8.71
CA SER A 236 8.16 1.68 -7.85
C SER A 236 8.16 1.04 -6.45
N ARG A 237 7.84 1.84 -5.44
CA ARG A 237 7.84 1.43 -4.03
C ARG A 237 6.41 1.17 -3.58
N VAL A 238 6.11 -0.06 -3.18
CA VAL A 238 4.77 -0.50 -2.76
C VAL A 238 4.79 -0.88 -1.29
N ASP A 239 3.90 -0.32 -0.48
CA ASP A 239 3.62 -0.87 0.84
C ASP A 239 2.54 -1.95 0.71
N LEU A 240 2.96 -3.21 0.88
CA LEU A 240 2.06 -4.35 0.92
C LEU A 240 1.22 -4.39 2.21
N GLY A 241 1.52 -3.54 3.19
CA GLY A 241 0.86 -3.52 4.50
C GLY A 241 1.28 -4.67 5.42
N ALA A 242 1.10 -4.48 6.73
CA ALA A 242 1.23 -5.55 7.70
C ALA A 242 0.05 -6.53 7.61
N GLY A 243 0.26 -7.77 8.03
CA GLY A 243 -0.80 -8.76 8.15
C GLY A 243 -0.34 -10.00 8.91
N SER A 244 -1.29 -10.64 9.60
CA SER A 244 -1.16 -12.02 10.06
C SER A 244 -2.15 -12.85 9.25
N PRO A 245 -1.73 -13.91 8.52
CA PRO A 245 -0.34 -14.31 8.30
C PRO A 245 0.44 -13.30 7.44
N PRO A 246 1.79 -13.31 7.48
CA PRO A 246 2.62 -12.49 6.60
C PRO A 246 2.26 -12.61 5.12
N ARG A 247 2.37 -11.50 4.39
CA ARG A 247 2.09 -11.42 2.95
C ARG A 247 3.29 -11.92 2.14
N THR A 248 3.04 -12.60 1.03
CA THR A 248 4.05 -13.12 0.11
C THR A 248 3.84 -12.60 -1.31
N VAL A 249 4.91 -12.47 -2.08
CA VAL A 249 4.86 -12.13 -3.52
C VAL A 249 5.38 -13.33 -4.30
N PHE A 250 4.51 -13.96 -5.10
CA PHE A 250 4.78 -15.25 -5.76
C PHE A 250 5.31 -16.37 -4.83
N GLY A 251 4.98 -16.31 -3.53
CA GLY A 251 5.43 -17.26 -2.50
C GLY A 251 6.63 -16.78 -1.68
N THR A 252 7.41 -15.80 -2.15
CA THR A 252 8.51 -15.19 -1.40
C THR A 252 7.97 -14.26 -0.32
N VAL A 253 8.39 -14.45 0.93
CA VAL A 253 8.18 -13.47 2.02
C VAL A 253 9.20 -12.33 1.85
N PRO A 254 8.80 -11.06 1.72
CA PRO A 254 9.73 -9.94 1.63
C PRO A 254 10.28 -9.53 3.01
N ASP A 255 11.47 -8.94 3.05
CA ASP A 255 12.14 -8.53 4.30
C ASP A 255 11.37 -7.45 5.09
N THR A 256 10.54 -6.64 4.41
CA THR A 256 9.71 -5.57 4.99
C THR A 256 8.41 -5.42 4.20
N THR A 257 7.36 -4.85 4.81
CA THR A 257 6.06 -4.63 4.12
C THR A 257 6.20 -3.68 2.93
N ILE A 258 7.09 -2.70 3.05
CA ILE A 258 7.48 -1.80 1.96
C ILE A 258 8.53 -2.52 1.10
N VAL A 259 8.21 -2.70 -0.18
CA VAL A 259 9.05 -3.37 -1.18
C VAL A 259 9.28 -2.47 -2.38
N ASP A 260 10.46 -2.59 -3.00
CA ASP A 260 10.69 -2.03 -4.33
C ASP A 260 10.36 -3.11 -5.38
N LEU A 261 9.62 -2.75 -6.44
CA LEU A 261 9.15 -3.66 -7.49
C LEU A 261 9.38 -3.05 -8.89
N PHE A 262 9.68 -3.90 -9.88
CA PHE A 262 9.69 -3.49 -11.29
C PHE A 262 8.27 -3.28 -11.84
N PRO A 263 8.11 -2.59 -12.98
CA PRO A 263 6.88 -2.64 -13.76
C PRO A 263 6.52 -4.09 -14.16
N GLY A 264 5.31 -4.53 -13.82
CA GLY A 264 4.87 -5.92 -13.96
C GLY A 264 3.54 -6.21 -13.26
N SER A 265 3.02 -7.43 -13.44
CA SER A 265 1.86 -7.94 -12.71
C SER A 265 2.30 -8.95 -11.66
N TYR A 266 1.90 -8.76 -10.41
CA TYR A 266 2.33 -9.54 -9.26
C TYR A 266 1.15 -10.27 -8.64
N ARG A 267 1.38 -11.49 -8.14
CA ARG A 267 0.43 -12.21 -7.29
C ARG A 267 0.88 -12.09 -5.83
N ILE A 268 0.06 -11.45 -5.02
CA ILE A 268 0.19 -11.42 -3.57
C ILE A 268 -0.59 -12.61 -2.98
N ALA A 269 -0.09 -13.18 -1.90
CA ALA A 269 -0.78 -14.18 -1.10
C ALA A 269 -0.42 -14.00 0.39
N THR A 270 -0.81 -14.94 1.25
CA THR A 270 -0.29 -15.04 2.63
C THR A 270 0.59 -16.29 2.77
N THR A 271 1.26 -16.47 3.90
CA THR A 271 1.98 -17.71 4.21
C THR A 271 1.08 -18.89 4.61
N SER A 272 -0.23 -18.67 4.87
CA SER A 272 -1.17 -19.75 5.23
C SER A 272 -2.15 -20.05 4.10
N THR A 273 -2.28 -21.32 3.74
CA THR A 273 -3.32 -21.82 2.81
C THR A 273 -4.74 -21.62 3.33
N PHE A 274 -4.91 -21.30 4.62
CA PHE A 274 -6.20 -21.00 5.22
C PHE A 274 -6.65 -19.54 5.04
N VAL A 275 -5.76 -18.63 4.63
CA VAL A 275 -6.05 -17.19 4.55
C VAL A 275 -5.82 -16.65 3.14
N THR A 276 -6.92 -16.27 2.50
CA THR A 276 -6.99 -15.63 1.18
C THR A 276 -7.18 -14.13 1.30
N LEU A 277 -6.75 -13.39 0.27
CA LEU A 277 -6.99 -11.96 0.11
C LEU A 277 -8.11 -11.76 -0.93
N ALA A 278 -8.86 -10.65 -0.86
CA ALA A 278 -9.98 -10.41 -1.78
C ALA A 278 -9.55 -10.00 -3.20
N GLU A 279 -8.47 -9.19 -3.34
CA GLU A 279 -8.00 -8.65 -4.62
C GLU A 279 -6.48 -8.89 -4.79
N PRO A 280 -6.00 -10.16 -4.87
CA PRO A 280 -4.60 -10.49 -4.61
C PRO A 280 -3.64 -10.16 -5.76
N ASP A 281 -4.11 -9.43 -6.78
CA ASP A 281 -3.32 -9.09 -7.96
C ASP A 281 -2.89 -7.61 -7.88
N LEU A 282 -1.59 -7.39 -7.92
CA LEU A 282 -0.98 -6.06 -7.93
C LEU A 282 -0.44 -5.78 -9.34
N ILE A 283 -0.66 -4.58 -9.87
CA ILE A 283 -0.05 -4.13 -11.12
C ILE A 283 0.79 -2.89 -10.82
N VAL A 284 2.08 -2.98 -11.14
CA VAL A 284 3.01 -1.85 -11.12
C VAL A 284 3.20 -1.39 -12.56
N THR A 285 2.71 -0.19 -12.90
CA THR A 285 2.68 0.29 -14.29
C THR A 285 3.99 0.95 -14.71
N ALA A 286 4.61 1.75 -13.84
CA ALA A 286 5.80 2.54 -14.13
C ALA A 286 6.73 2.63 -12.91
N PRO A 287 8.04 2.91 -13.09
CA PRO A 287 8.94 3.22 -11.98
C PRO A 287 8.66 4.62 -11.40
N ASP A 288 8.99 4.83 -10.13
CA ASP A 288 8.73 6.04 -9.35
C ASP A 288 10.03 6.52 -8.68
N PRO A 289 10.44 7.80 -8.82
CA PRO A 289 11.66 8.34 -8.21
C PRO A 289 11.91 7.95 -6.75
N LEU A 290 13.14 7.49 -6.46
CA LEU A 290 13.54 7.11 -5.10
C LEU A 290 13.36 8.29 -4.14
N GLY A 291 12.68 8.02 -3.02
CA GLY A 291 12.28 9.04 -2.05
C GLY A 291 10.80 9.42 -2.11
N ALA A 292 10.08 9.01 -3.16
CA ALA A 292 8.61 9.03 -3.17
C ALA A 292 8.02 8.21 -2.01
N ALA A 293 6.82 8.59 -1.59
CA ALA A 293 6.04 7.84 -0.60
C ALA A 293 5.59 6.50 -1.20
N ALA A 294 5.66 5.41 -0.44
CA ALA A 294 5.25 4.10 -0.92
C ALA A 294 3.76 4.10 -1.31
N GLN A 295 3.42 3.59 -2.49
CA GLN A 295 2.03 3.34 -2.86
C GLN A 295 1.48 2.23 -1.96
N HIS A 296 0.49 2.54 -1.13
CA HIS A 296 -0.17 1.54 -0.31
C HIS A 296 -1.04 0.62 -1.17
N TRP A 297 -0.84 -0.69 -1.06
CA TRP A 297 -1.57 -1.69 -1.82
C TRP A 297 -2.87 -2.10 -1.11
N THR A 298 -4.00 -1.70 -1.70
CA THR A 298 -5.35 -1.89 -1.14
C THR A 298 -5.99 -3.24 -1.46
N GLY A 299 -5.22 -4.24 -1.94
CA GLY A 299 -5.73 -5.46 -2.60
C GLY A 299 -6.38 -6.52 -1.71
N GLY A 300 -7.31 -6.09 -0.88
CA GLY A 300 -8.26 -6.94 -0.17
C GLY A 300 -8.02 -7.07 1.32
N GLU A 301 -9.13 -7.06 2.05
CA GLU A 301 -9.20 -7.55 3.42
C GLU A 301 -8.88 -9.06 3.44
N PRO A 302 -8.06 -9.55 4.39
CA PRO A 302 -7.80 -10.98 4.55
C PRO A 302 -9.03 -11.72 5.08
N GLY A 303 -9.24 -12.96 4.63
CA GLY A 303 -10.36 -13.79 5.05
C GLY A 303 -10.14 -15.28 4.81
N LEU A 304 -10.98 -16.10 5.45
CA LEU A 304 -10.88 -17.57 5.38
C LEU A 304 -11.08 -18.10 3.96
N SER A 305 -10.16 -18.96 3.52
CA SER A 305 -10.32 -19.73 2.29
C SER A 305 -11.48 -20.74 2.43
N THR A 306 -12.03 -21.20 1.31
CA THR A 306 -13.12 -22.20 1.31
C THR A 306 -12.69 -23.49 2.03
N GLN A 307 -11.43 -23.89 1.88
CA GLN A 307 -10.85 -25.06 2.57
C GLN A 307 -10.69 -24.83 4.07
N ALA A 308 -10.35 -23.60 4.50
CA ALA A 308 -10.18 -23.27 5.92
C ALA A 308 -11.44 -23.52 6.74
N ARG A 309 -12.62 -23.19 6.19
CA ARG A 309 -13.90 -23.40 6.91
C ARG A 309 -14.13 -24.87 7.26
N SER A 310 -13.89 -25.79 6.32
CA SER A 310 -13.92 -27.23 6.61
C SER A 310 -12.87 -27.57 7.67
N ALA A 311 -11.59 -27.29 7.40
CA ALA A 311 -10.49 -27.70 8.28
C ALA A 311 -10.61 -27.18 9.73
N ILE A 312 -11.23 -26.00 9.93
CA ILE A 312 -11.52 -25.45 11.25
C ILE A 312 -12.66 -26.22 11.93
N THR A 313 -13.76 -26.49 11.21
CA THR A 313 -14.89 -27.29 11.73
C THR A 313 -14.48 -28.73 12.00
N ASP A 314 -13.68 -29.36 11.13
CA ASP A 314 -13.13 -30.70 11.28
C ASP A 314 -12.23 -30.78 12.53
N ALA A 315 -11.33 -29.80 12.72
CA ALA A 315 -10.50 -29.73 13.92
C ALA A 315 -11.30 -29.43 15.21
N ALA A 316 -12.41 -28.69 15.11
CA ALA A 316 -13.31 -28.42 16.24
C ALA A 316 -14.15 -29.65 16.60
N HIS A 317 -14.58 -30.44 15.61
CA HIS A 317 -15.22 -31.74 15.77
C HIS A 317 -14.30 -32.71 16.53
N ASP A 318 -13.05 -32.84 16.11
CA ASP A 318 -12.10 -33.77 16.73
C ASP A 318 -11.69 -33.31 18.13
N SER A 319 -11.53 -32.01 18.34
CA SER A 319 -11.31 -31.41 19.66
C SER A 319 -12.49 -31.69 20.61
N LEU A 320 -13.73 -31.45 20.17
CA LEU A 320 -14.91 -31.75 20.98
C LEU A 320 -15.07 -33.25 21.24
N SER A 321 -14.80 -34.09 20.23
CA SER A 321 -14.85 -35.56 20.37
C SER A 321 -13.85 -36.07 21.41
N ALA A 322 -12.63 -35.52 21.44
CA ALA A 322 -11.65 -35.80 22.48
C ALA A 322 -12.14 -35.34 23.87
N CYS A 323 -12.79 -34.17 23.96
CA CYS A 323 -13.38 -33.66 25.19
C CYS A 323 -14.51 -34.55 25.74
N LEU A 324 -15.43 -35.01 24.88
CA LEU A 324 -16.53 -35.91 25.25
C LEU A 324 -16.03 -37.30 25.72
N GLY A 325 -14.84 -37.70 25.29
CA GLY A 325 -14.14 -38.90 25.76
C GLY A 325 -13.46 -38.76 27.14
N GLN A 326 -13.28 -37.55 27.66
CA GLN A 326 -12.66 -37.33 28.96
C GLN A 326 -13.60 -37.67 30.13
N ARG A 327 -13.06 -38.30 31.17
CA ARG A 327 -13.80 -38.73 32.37
C ARG A 327 -13.64 -37.72 33.52
N SER A 328 -14.03 -36.48 33.25
CA SER A 328 -13.96 -35.34 34.17
C SER A 328 -15.21 -34.47 34.03
N LEU A 329 -15.62 -33.76 35.09
CA LEU A 329 -16.66 -32.71 35.03
C LEU A 329 -16.12 -31.38 34.49
N THR A 330 -14.81 -31.19 34.57
CA THR A 330 -14.07 -30.07 34.00
C THR A 330 -12.90 -30.63 33.19
N PRO A 331 -13.17 -31.24 32.01
CA PRO A 331 -12.13 -31.76 31.13
C PRO A 331 -11.15 -30.65 30.68
N ALA A 332 -9.88 -30.99 30.60
CA ALA A 332 -8.84 -29.99 30.33
C ALA A 332 -8.82 -29.60 28.85
N GLY A 333 -8.78 -28.29 28.57
CA GLY A 333 -8.76 -27.73 27.20
C GLY A 333 -10.10 -27.81 26.47
N CYS A 334 -11.22 -27.86 27.20
CA CYS A 334 -12.55 -28.19 26.67
C CYS A 334 -13.62 -27.16 27.08
N PRO A 335 -14.73 -27.06 26.33
CA PRO A 335 -15.80 -26.10 26.63
C PRO A 335 -16.74 -26.57 27.76
N ILE A 336 -16.52 -27.77 28.31
CA ILE A 336 -17.36 -28.39 29.34
C ILE A 336 -16.79 -28.02 30.71
N ALA A 337 -17.59 -27.34 31.53
CA ALA A 337 -17.26 -27.02 32.91
C ALA A 337 -18.49 -27.17 33.81
N ILE A 338 -18.62 -28.30 34.49
CA ILE A 338 -19.76 -28.63 35.36
C ILE A 338 -19.30 -28.57 36.82
N THR A 339 -19.93 -27.69 37.61
CA THR A 339 -19.75 -27.63 39.07
C THR A 339 -20.85 -28.40 39.79
N THR A 340 -20.52 -29.03 40.92
CA THR A 340 -21.49 -29.70 41.79
C THR A 340 -21.61 -28.97 43.13
N GLY A 341 -22.76 -29.11 43.79
CA GLY A 341 -22.91 -28.68 45.18
C GLY A 341 -22.02 -29.52 46.10
N SER A 342 -21.53 -28.93 47.19
CA SER A 342 -20.58 -29.56 48.13
C SER A 342 -21.06 -30.85 48.78
N ALA A 343 -22.37 -31.14 48.72
CA ALA A 343 -22.98 -32.39 49.18
C ALA A 343 -23.04 -33.50 48.12
N ILE A 344 -22.51 -33.29 46.90
CA ILE A 344 -22.59 -34.23 45.77
C ILE A 344 -21.18 -34.62 45.30
N THR A 345 -20.84 -35.90 45.45
CA THR A 345 -19.61 -36.50 44.94
C THR A 345 -19.91 -37.34 43.71
N VAL A 346 -19.39 -36.95 42.54
CA VAL A 346 -19.52 -37.73 41.29
C VAL A 346 -18.35 -38.69 41.15
N ARG A 347 -18.60 -39.94 40.70
CA ARG A 347 -17.57 -40.96 40.52
C ARG A 347 -16.94 -40.86 39.12
N PRO A 348 -15.67 -40.39 38.95
CA PRO A 348 -15.18 -39.91 37.65
C PRO A 348 -15.17 -40.97 36.55
N ASP A 349 -14.81 -42.22 36.85
CA ASP A 349 -14.72 -43.31 35.86
C ASP A 349 -16.07 -43.64 35.20
N THR A 350 -17.18 -43.24 35.82
CA THR A 350 -18.55 -43.42 35.32
C THR A 350 -19.05 -42.28 34.44
N ILE A 351 -18.37 -41.13 34.40
CA ILE A 351 -18.76 -39.95 33.60
C ILE A 351 -18.80 -40.32 32.11
N ARG A 352 -19.95 -40.11 31.47
CA ARG A 352 -20.15 -40.20 30.02
C ARG A 352 -20.84 -38.94 29.53
N TYR A 353 -20.39 -38.45 28.38
CA TYR A 353 -21.06 -37.40 27.63
C TYR A 353 -21.69 -37.99 26.37
N THR A 354 -22.79 -37.41 25.91
CA THR A 354 -23.46 -37.81 24.66
C THR A 354 -24.12 -36.58 24.05
N LEU A 355 -23.69 -36.19 22.84
CA LEU A 355 -24.37 -35.15 22.06
C LEU A 355 -25.81 -35.60 21.76
N LEU A 356 -26.76 -34.68 21.89
CA LEU A 356 -28.19 -34.94 21.69
C LEU A 356 -28.66 -34.54 20.28
N ASP A 357 -27.90 -33.68 19.62
CA ASP A 357 -28.03 -33.30 18.21
C ASP A 357 -26.63 -33.04 17.59
N ASP A 358 -26.60 -32.83 16.28
CA ASP A 358 -25.40 -32.42 15.54
C ASP A 358 -25.27 -30.89 15.61
N PRO A 359 -24.21 -30.35 16.26
CA PRO A 359 -24.10 -28.91 16.48
C PRO A 359 -23.44 -28.18 15.29
N TRP A 360 -22.80 -28.90 14.36
CA TRP A 360 -21.97 -28.30 13.31
C TRP A 360 -22.72 -27.57 12.19
N PRO A 361 -23.96 -27.95 11.79
CA PRO A 361 -24.76 -27.18 10.84
C PRO A 361 -25.09 -25.75 11.29
N GLY A 362 -25.00 -25.47 12.60
CA GLY A 362 -25.15 -24.13 13.18
C GLY A 362 -23.83 -23.43 13.54
N ALA A 363 -22.67 -24.00 13.19
CA ALA A 363 -21.38 -23.45 13.60
C ALA A 363 -21.01 -22.19 12.79
N GLU A 364 -20.88 -21.06 13.49
CA GLU A 364 -20.39 -19.81 12.92
C GLU A 364 -18.85 -19.79 12.99
N VAL A 365 -18.18 -19.42 11.89
CA VAL A 365 -16.73 -19.28 11.83
C VAL A 365 -16.34 -18.00 11.09
N THR A 366 -15.54 -17.15 11.71
CA THR A 366 -15.11 -15.83 11.22
C THR A 366 -13.60 -15.68 11.28
N PHE A 367 -13.02 -14.94 10.33
CA PHE A 367 -11.60 -14.60 10.38
C PHE A 367 -11.34 -13.53 11.46
N ASP A 368 -10.20 -13.59 12.14
CA ASP A 368 -9.72 -12.53 13.01
C ASP A 368 -8.42 -11.96 12.45
N ALA A 369 -8.50 -10.78 11.82
CA ALA A 369 -7.35 -10.10 11.23
C ALA A 369 -6.32 -9.57 12.25
N ALA A 370 -6.66 -9.49 13.54
CA ALA A 370 -5.72 -9.07 14.58
C ALA A 370 -4.76 -10.19 15.00
N SER A 371 -5.24 -11.44 15.08
CA SER A 371 -4.40 -12.63 15.33
C SER A 371 -3.90 -13.31 14.05
N GLY A 372 -4.66 -13.22 12.95
CA GLY A 372 -4.50 -14.04 11.74
C GLY A 372 -5.10 -15.44 11.87
N GLY A 373 -5.81 -15.72 12.97
CA GLY A 373 -6.55 -16.95 13.19
C GLY A 373 -8.02 -16.86 12.78
N ALA A 374 -8.84 -17.75 13.33
CA ALA A 374 -10.29 -17.66 13.28
C ALA A 374 -10.89 -17.64 14.69
N THR A 375 -12.06 -17.03 14.80
CA THR A 375 -13.00 -17.23 15.92
C THR A 375 -14.17 -18.09 15.45
N GLY A 376 -14.74 -18.86 16.37
CA GLY A 376 -15.92 -19.67 16.10
C GLY A 376 -16.89 -19.73 17.28
N LYS A 377 -18.14 -20.03 16.95
CA LYS A 377 -19.24 -20.23 17.88
C LYS A 377 -20.02 -21.47 17.47
N VAL A 378 -20.38 -22.30 18.44
CA VAL A 378 -21.19 -23.50 18.21
C VAL A 378 -22.10 -23.76 19.41
N THR A 379 -23.40 -23.95 19.18
CA THR A 379 -24.34 -24.31 20.25
C THR A 379 -24.20 -25.79 20.55
N LEU A 380 -23.82 -26.14 21.79
CA LEU A 380 -23.66 -27.53 22.23
C LEU A 380 -24.88 -27.96 23.03
N HIS A 381 -25.47 -29.09 22.66
CA HIS A 381 -26.52 -29.75 23.43
C HIS A 381 -26.11 -31.21 23.73
N TYR A 382 -25.89 -31.53 25.01
CA TYR A 382 -25.41 -32.85 25.43
C TYR A 382 -26.00 -33.31 26.75
N ARG A 383 -26.03 -34.63 26.94
CA ARG A 383 -26.33 -35.30 28.20
C ARG A 383 -25.04 -35.67 28.93
N LEU A 384 -24.95 -35.32 30.21
CA LEU A 384 -24.09 -35.98 31.18
C LEU A 384 -24.83 -37.19 31.75
N GLU A 385 -24.17 -38.34 31.80
CA GLU A 385 -24.55 -39.47 32.66
C GLU A 385 -23.38 -39.85 33.56
N ALA A 386 -23.61 -39.93 34.88
CA ALA A 386 -22.61 -40.35 35.85
C ALA A 386 -23.23 -40.93 37.13
N ALA A 387 -22.53 -41.84 37.79
CA ALA A 387 -22.87 -42.25 39.16
C ALA A 387 -22.42 -41.16 40.15
N ALA A 388 -23.28 -40.84 41.12
CA ALA A 388 -23.01 -39.86 42.15
C ALA A 388 -23.55 -40.31 43.51
N THR A 389 -22.92 -39.84 44.58
CA THR A 389 -23.39 -39.97 45.96
C THR A 389 -23.72 -38.60 46.54
N SER A 390 -24.83 -38.53 47.28
CA SER A 390 -25.19 -37.38 48.11
C SER A 390 -25.60 -37.84 49.50
N GLY A 391 -24.76 -37.52 50.50
CA GLY A 391 -24.83 -38.14 51.81
C GLY A 391 -24.77 -39.67 51.70
N ASN A 392 -25.81 -40.35 52.17
CA ASN A 392 -25.92 -41.82 52.16
C ASN A 392 -26.68 -42.37 50.92
N VAL A 393 -27.03 -41.54 49.94
CA VAL A 393 -27.77 -41.95 48.73
C VAL A 393 -26.81 -42.05 47.55
N GLU A 394 -26.69 -43.23 46.94
CA GLU A 394 -26.04 -43.43 45.63
C GLU A 394 -27.11 -43.48 44.53
N GLY A 395 -26.81 -42.91 43.36
CA GLY A 395 -27.68 -42.95 42.18
C GLY A 395 -26.96 -42.58 40.90
N VAL A 396 -27.67 -42.65 39.77
CA VAL A 396 -27.18 -42.18 38.47
C VAL A 396 -27.82 -40.82 38.18
N VAL A 397 -26.99 -39.79 38.07
CA VAL A 397 -27.39 -38.48 37.56
C VAL A 397 -27.43 -38.55 36.04
N ARG A 398 -28.55 -38.11 35.46
CA ARG A 398 -28.68 -37.77 34.04
C ARG A 398 -29.12 -36.32 33.95
N GLN A 399 -28.33 -35.49 33.29
CA GLN A 399 -28.64 -34.07 33.14
C GLN A 399 -28.26 -33.59 31.74
N ASP A 400 -29.17 -32.86 31.12
CA ASP A 400 -29.00 -32.28 29.80
C ASP A 400 -28.55 -30.82 29.93
N TYR A 401 -27.59 -30.42 29.10
CA TYR A 401 -26.98 -29.10 29.07
C TYR A 401 -27.07 -28.54 27.67
N SER A 402 -27.47 -27.28 27.54
CA SER A 402 -27.50 -26.53 26.28
C SER A 402 -26.86 -25.16 26.50
N TYR A 403 -25.81 -24.83 25.74
CA TYR A 403 -25.18 -23.50 25.77
C TYR A 403 -24.36 -23.24 24.51
N ASP A 404 -24.05 -21.97 24.26
CA ASP A 404 -23.14 -21.55 23.20
C ASP A 404 -21.68 -21.69 23.67
N ALA A 405 -20.91 -22.56 23.02
CA ALA A 405 -19.48 -22.69 23.21
C ALA A 405 -18.73 -21.83 22.18
N HIS A 406 -17.63 -21.21 22.62
CA HIS A 406 -16.77 -20.39 21.78
C HIS A 406 -15.39 -21.01 21.64
N PHE A 407 -14.76 -20.79 20.49
CA PHE A 407 -13.39 -21.21 20.25
C PHE A 407 -12.59 -20.23 19.39
N THR A 408 -11.27 -20.38 19.43
CA THR A 408 -10.33 -19.80 18.48
C THR A 408 -9.57 -20.90 17.78
N ALA A 409 -9.26 -20.69 16.50
CA ALA A 409 -8.40 -21.55 15.71
C ALA A 409 -7.12 -20.80 15.31
N ASP A 410 -5.95 -21.34 15.67
CA ASP A 410 -4.68 -20.90 15.08
C ASP A 410 -4.56 -21.48 13.66
N LEU A 411 -4.12 -20.65 12.71
CA LEU A 411 -4.03 -20.94 11.28
C LEU A 411 -2.59 -20.84 10.74
N GLN A 412 -1.58 -20.72 11.61
CA GLN A 412 -0.17 -20.67 11.22
C GLN A 412 0.42 -22.04 10.82
N GLY A 413 -0.19 -23.14 11.28
CA GLY A 413 0.21 -24.52 10.94
C GLY A 413 -0.50 -25.07 9.69
N SER A 414 -0.14 -26.31 9.32
CA SER A 414 -0.81 -27.06 8.24
C SER A 414 -2.19 -27.63 8.61
N THR A 415 -2.55 -27.56 9.89
CA THR A 415 -3.82 -28.01 10.47
C THR A 415 -4.26 -26.98 11.52
N PRO A 416 -5.54 -26.55 11.55
CA PRO A 416 -5.99 -25.58 12.54
C PRO A 416 -5.89 -26.14 13.97
N VAL A 417 -5.41 -25.33 14.92
CA VAL A 417 -5.32 -25.72 16.34
C VAL A 417 -6.42 -25.02 17.13
N ILE A 418 -7.35 -25.80 17.68
CA ILE A 418 -8.54 -25.29 18.37
C ILE A 418 -8.29 -25.12 19.86
N THR A 419 -8.64 -23.93 20.36
CA THR A 419 -8.68 -23.58 21.79
C THR A 419 -10.06 -23.07 22.14
N TRP A 420 -10.75 -23.78 23.04
CA TRP A 420 -12.06 -23.38 23.58
C TRP A 420 -11.94 -22.24 24.60
N LYS A 421 -13.02 -21.46 24.77
CA LYS A 421 -13.10 -20.27 25.63
C LYS A 421 -14.33 -20.30 26.53
#